data_AF-A0A3P6QCT5-F1
#
_entry.id   AF-A0A3P6QCT5-F1
#
_cell.length_a   1.000
_cell.length_b   1.000
_cell.length_c   1.000
_cell.angle_alpha   90.00
_cell.angle_beta   90.00
_cell.angle_gamma   90.00
#
_symmetry.space_group_name_H-M   'P 1'
#
loop_
_entity.id
_entity.type
_entity.pdbx_description
1 polymer ?
#
loop_
_entity_poly.entity_id
_entity_poly.type
_entity_poly.pdbx_seq_one_letter_code
_entity_poly.pdbx_strand_id
1 'polypeptide(L)'
;FSPKHPIESQFTPTNLVTLSEERYGAECKTAVFDFECDSYDKLPQELKDMDVGILCECLKEQHQRYSKLLPYSFFIYYLQMLELVLPGMIKRNKGCVVNVSSMTGWRPLPYISAYPASKAAISFFSDCLSDEFRHTNVRIQCLIPMLVATKVASYDVHEANNLFVVTPENYARQAVRALGRFEMITGCIQHDIQVKVISAHEKRCSP
;
A
#
# COMPACT_ATOMS: atom_id res chain seq x y z
N PHE A 1 -4.44 -28.02 -21.80
CA PHE A 1 -3.27 -27.15 -22.03
C PHE A 1 -3.70 -26.00 -22.94
N SER A 2 -4.37 -24.98 -22.40
CA SER A 2 -4.65 -23.75 -23.15
C SER A 2 -3.46 -22.79 -23.00
N PRO A 3 -3.11 -22.04 -24.06
CA PRO A 3 -1.96 -21.16 -24.04
C PRO A 3 -2.26 -19.96 -23.14
N LYS A 4 -1.39 -19.71 -22.16
CA LYS A 4 -1.43 -18.51 -21.32
C LYS A 4 -1.17 -17.29 -22.22
N HIS A 5 -2.10 -16.35 -22.23
CA HIS A 5 -1.96 -15.06 -22.91
C HIS A 5 -0.93 -14.13 -22.21
N PRO A 6 -0.38 -13.12 -22.90
CA PRO A 6 0.97 -12.57 -22.67
C PRO A 6 1.10 -11.52 -21.56
N ILE A 7 0.04 -11.21 -20.83
CA ILE A 7 0.02 -10.06 -19.90
C ILE A 7 0.76 -10.39 -18.60
N GLU A 8 0.72 -11.65 -18.16
CA GLU A 8 1.28 -12.07 -16.87
C GLU A 8 2.81 -12.19 -16.83
N SER A 9 3.48 -12.21 -17.98
CA SER A 9 4.94 -12.25 -18.04
C SER A 9 5.58 -10.86 -17.86
N GLN A 10 4.83 -9.80 -17.57
CA GLN A 10 5.33 -8.41 -17.59
C GLN A 10 5.69 -7.83 -16.20
N PHE A 11 5.40 -8.53 -15.09
CA PHE A 11 5.49 -7.95 -13.73
C PHE A 11 6.38 -8.75 -12.76
N THR A 12 7.55 -9.18 -13.21
CA THR A 12 8.66 -9.50 -12.29
C THR A 12 9.35 -8.19 -11.87
N PRO A 13 10.09 -8.13 -10.75
CA PRO A 13 10.90 -6.95 -10.40
C PRO A 13 11.78 -6.50 -11.56
N THR A 14 12.39 -7.46 -12.26
CA THR A 14 13.20 -7.24 -13.46
C THR A 14 12.40 -6.61 -14.60
N ASN A 15 11.19 -7.10 -14.89
CA ASN A 15 10.40 -6.59 -16.01
C ASN A 15 9.78 -5.21 -15.72
N LEU A 16 9.49 -4.90 -14.45
CA LEU A 16 9.04 -3.57 -14.03
C LEU A 16 10.14 -2.51 -14.16
N VAL A 17 11.36 -2.86 -13.80
CA VAL A 17 12.55 -2.01 -13.98
C VAL A 17 12.75 -1.71 -15.45
N THR A 18 12.85 -2.75 -16.29
CA THR A 18 13.03 -2.61 -17.74
C THR A 18 11.91 -1.79 -18.37
N LEU A 19 10.65 -2.06 -18.02
CA LEU A 19 9.52 -1.30 -18.56
C LEU A 19 9.54 0.17 -18.12
N SER A 20 10.02 0.48 -16.92
CA SER A 20 10.11 1.84 -16.42
C SER A 20 11.21 2.63 -17.11
N GLU A 21 12.36 1.99 -17.32
CA GLU A 21 13.50 2.54 -18.08
C GLU A 21 13.13 2.79 -19.54
N GLU A 22 12.61 1.77 -20.23
CA GLU A 22 12.32 1.84 -21.68
C GLU A 22 11.16 2.77 -22.00
N ARG A 23 10.10 2.76 -21.19
CA ARG A 23 8.85 3.49 -21.50
C ARG A 23 8.83 4.91 -20.98
N TYR A 24 9.46 5.15 -19.83
CA TYR A 24 9.40 6.44 -19.14
C TYR A 24 10.76 7.12 -19.00
N GLY A 25 11.86 6.49 -19.44
CA GLY A 25 13.21 7.04 -19.33
C GLY A 25 13.68 7.21 -17.89
N ALA A 26 13.09 6.47 -16.95
CA ALA A 26 13.40 6.56 -15.54
C ALA A 26 14.64 5.74 -15.20
N GLU A 27 15.57 6.27 -14.39
CA GLU A 27 16.64 5.46 -13.80
C GLU A 27 16.06 4.61 -12.67
N CYS A 28 16.26 3.29 -12.72
CA CYS A 28 15.71 2.37 -11.75
C CYS A 28 16.82 1.69 -10.95
N LYS A 29 16.70 1.70 -9.62
CA LYS A 29 17.58 0.96 -8.72
C LYS A 29 16.75 -0.05 -7.94
N THR A 30 17.25 -1.27 -7.83
CA THR A 30 16.62 -2.35 -7.06
C THR A 30 17.52 -2.72 -5.90
N ALA A 31 16.96 -2.70 -4.69
CA ALA A 31 17.59 -3.25 -3.50
C ALA A 31 16.71 -4.36 -2.95
N VAL A 32 17.33 -5.44 -2.50
CA VAL A 32 16.65 -6.54 -1.80
C VAL A 32 16.95 -6.41 -0.32
N PHE A 33 15.89 -6.36 0.49
CA PHE A 33 15.98 -6.31 1.95
C PHE A 33 14.91 -7.23 2.54
N ASP A 34 15.34 -8.21 3.33
CA ASP A 34 14.43 -9.09 4.06
C ASP A 34 14.20 -8.54 5.47
N PHE A 35 13.03 -7.94 5.69
CA PHE A 35 12.68 -7.37 6.98
C PHE A 35 12.62 -8.39 8.14
N GLU A 36 12.51 -9.70 7.86
CA GLU A 36 12.55 -10.73 8.90
C GLU A 36 13.97 -11.18 9.24
N CYS A 37 14.89 -11.14 8.27
CA CYS A 37 16.19 -11.80 8.38
C CYS A 37 17.39 -10.82 8.39
N ASP A 38 17.26 -9.67 7.76
CA ASP A 38 18.34 -8.70 7.63
C ASP A 38 18.41 -7.75 8.82
N SER A 39 19.64 -7.39 9.20
CA SER A 39 19.85 -6.30 10.16
C SER A 39 19.46 -4.96 9.54
N TYR A 40 18.79 -4.11 10.30
CA TYR A 40 18.41 -2.76 9.90
C TYR A 40 19.60 -1.86 9.54
N ASP A 41 20.81 -2.16 10.05
CA ASP A 41 22.02 -1.43 9.64
C ASP A 41 22.33 -1.63 8.14
N LYS A 42 21.80 -2.70 7.54
CA LYS A 42 21.90 -3.01 6.11
C LYS A 42 20.76 -2.42 5.29
N LEU A 43 19.77 -1.80 5.92
CA LEU A 43 18.71 -1.13 5.17
C LEU A 43 19.38 -0.12 4.25
N PRO A 44 19.03 -0.07 2.95
CA PRO A 44 19.94 0.44 1.93
C PRO A 44 20.44 1.83 2.30
N GLN A 45 21.72 1.92 2.67
CA GLN A 45 22.34 3.19 3.09
C GLN A 45 22.26 4.21 1.95
N GLU A 46 22.22 3.71 0.72
CA GLU A 46 21.94 4.45 -0.51
C GLU A 46 20.68 5.31 -0.41
N LEU A 47 19.64 4.90 0.33
CA LEU A 47 18.43 5.70 0.53
C LEU A 47 18.66 6.93 1.41
N LYS A 48 19.66 6.92 2.31
CA LYS A 48 19.92 8.06 3.20
C LYS A 48 20.37 9.30 2.45
N ASP A 49 21.09 9.10 1.36
CA ASP A 49 21.62 10.18 0.52
C ASP A 49 20.70 10.51 -0.67
N MET A 50 19.61 9.75 -0.86
CA MET A 50 18.63 10.01 -1.91
C MET A 50 17.63 11.09 -1.52
N ASP A 51 17.42 12.05 -2.43
CA ASP A 51 16.32 13.01 -2.34
C ASP A 51 14.98 12.33 -2.70
N VAL A 52 14.47 11.50 -1.79
CA VAL A 52 13.20 10.79 -1.97
C VAL A 52 12.03 11.78 -1.93
N GLY A 53 11.35 11.94 -3.07
CA GLY A 53 10.18 12.80 -3.21
C GLY A 53 8.84 12.11 -2.88
N ILE A 54 8.75 10.82 -3.15
CA ILE A 54 7.57 9.99 -2.86
C ILE A 54 8.03 8.68 -2.24
N LEU A 55 7.49 8.34 -1.08
CA LEU A 55 7.61 7.01 -0.46
C LEU A 55 6.28 6.29 -0.62
N CYS A 56 6.26 5.10 -1.23
CA CYS A 56 5.05 4.29 -1.38
C CYS A 56 5.23 2.93 -0.70
N GLU A 57 4.51 2.72 0.39
CA GLU A 57 4.67 1.55 1.26
C GLU A 57 3.54 0.55 1.03
N CYS A 58 3.86 -0.51 0.29
CA CYS A 58 2.94 -1.61 -0.01
C CYS A 58 3.54 -2.94 0.47
N LEU A 59 3.46 -3.19 1.78
CA LEU A 59 3.95 -4.45 2.37
C LEU A 59 2.90 -5.56 2.19
N LYS A 60 3.37 -6.71 1.68
CA LYS A 60 2.59 -7.93 1.52
C LYS A 60 2.81 -8.85 2.71
N GLU A 61 1.72 -9.38 3.27
CA GLU A 61 1.79 -10.51 4.20
C GLU A 61 1.97 -11.82 3.41
N GLN A 62 2.96 -12.63 3.79
CA GLN A 62 2.95 -14.05 3.44
C GLN A 62 2.14 -14.77 4.52
N HIS A 63 0.93 -15.21 4.19
CA HIS A 63 0.08 -15.99 5.09
C HIS A 63 0.74 -17.34 5.43
N GLN A 64 1.62 -17.37 6.43
CA GLN A 64 1.96 -18.61 7.11
C GLN A 64 0.97 -18.84 8.24
N ARG A 65 0.16 -19.88 8.06
CA ARG A 65 -0.75 -20.48 9.04
C ARG A 65 -0.11 -20.50 10.44
N TYR A 66 -0.69 -19.74 11.36
CA TYR A 66 -0.75 -19.98 12.81
C TYR A 66 0.55 -20.09 13.64
N SER A 67 1.77 -20.02 13.09
CA SER A 67 2.97 -20.42 13.86
C SER A 67 4.01 -19.33 14.17
N LYS A 68 3.88 -18.10 13.66
CA LYS A 68 4.72 -16.98 14.09
C LYS A 68 3.83 -15.82 14.57
N LEU A 69 3.80 -15.59 15.89
CA LEU A 69 3.53 -14.25 16.41
C LEU A 69 4.54 -13.33 15.69
N LEU A 70 4.17 -12.25 15.03
CA LEU A 70 3.73 -11.01 15.67
C LEU A 70 3.13 -10.07 14.59
N PRO A 71 1.89 -9.56 14.76
CA PRO A 71 1.36 -8.44 13.96
C PRO A 71 2.20 -7.14 14.05
N TYR A 72 3.11 -7.06 15.02
CA TYR A 72 3.97 -5.89 15.25
C TYR A 72 5.01 -5.67 14.13
N SER A 73 5.46 -6.73 13.46
CA SER A 73 6.55 -6.63 12.49
C SER A 73 6.23 -5.68 11.33
N PHE A 74 5.02 -5.74 10.75
CA PHE A 74 4.66 -4.86 9.63
C PHE A 74 4.60 -3.39 9.98
N PHE A 75 4.01 -3.07 11.14
CA PHE A 75 3.94 -1.69 11.59
C PHE A 75 5.33 -1.16 11.93
N ILE A 76 6.20 -1.99 12.50
CA ILE A 76 7.60 -1.63 12.77
C ILE A 76 8.37 -1.36 11.47
N TYR A 77 8.25 -2.22 10.45
CA TYR A 77 8.92 -2.04 9.15
C TYR A 77 8.52 -0.71 8.49
N TYR A 78 7.26 -0.34 8.67
CA TYR A 78 6.72 0.92 8.22
C TYR A 78 7.36 2.13 8.90
N LEU A 79 7.37 2.11 10.23
CA LEU A 79 7.99 3.16 11.03
C LEU A 79 9.47 3.33 10.69
N GLN A 80 10.16 2.24 10.40
CA GLN A 80 11.57 2.26 10.02
C GLN A 80 11.82 2.89 8.65
N MET A 81 10.99 2.59 7.65
CA MET A 81 11.07 3.26 6.35
C MET A 81 10.78 4.75 6.46
N LEU A 82 9.80 5.13 7.30
CA LEU A 82 9.52 6.54 7.59
C LEU A 82 10.68 7.22 8.30
N GLU A 83 11.29 6.59 9.30
CA GLU A 83 12.42 7.16 10.04
C GLU A 83 13.60 7.50 9.11
N LEU A 84 13.81 6.72 8.07
CA LEU A 84 14.89 6.94 7.11
C LEU A 84 14.58 8.06 6.10
N VAL A 85 13.33 8.15 5.64
CA VAL A 85 12.97 9.02 4.51
C VAL A 85 12.38 10.36 4.96
N LEU A 86 11.56 10.34 6.01
CA LEU A 86 10.79 11.48 6.47
C LEU A 86 11.67 12.67 6.90
N PRO A 87 12.81 12.51 7.61
CA PRO A 87 13.68 13.64 7.96
C PRO A 87 14.14 14.45 6.75
N GLY A 88 14.44 13.78 5.63
CA GLY A 88 14.79 14.44 4.37
C GLY A 88 13.63 15.25 3.80
N MET A 89 12.42 14.68 3.80
CA MET A 89 11.20 15.36 3.35
C MET A 89 10.89 16.60 4.21
N ILE A 90 11.06 16.49 5.53
CA ILE A 90 10.88 17.59 6.51
C ILE A 90 11.89 18.70 6.24
N LYS A 91 13.18 18.37 6.12
CA LYS A 91 14.26 19.35 5.89
C LYS A 91 14.02 20.18 4.63
N ARG A 92 13.52 19.56 3.57
CA ARG A 92 13.18 20.22 2.30
C ARG A 92 11.79 20.86 2.30
N ASN A 93 10.98 20.62 3.34
CA ASN A 93 9.56 20.92 3.40
C ASN A 93 8.85 20.54 2.09
N LYS A 94 9.07 19.29 1.63
CA LYS A 94 8.50 18.76 0.38
C LYS A 94 8.63 17.25 0.35
N GLY A 95 7.51 16.56 0.19
CA GLY A 95 7.48 15.11 -0.01
C GLY A 95 6.07 14.54 0.11
N CYS A 96 5.91 13.29 -0.30
CA CYS A 96 4.65 12.56 -0.11
C CYS A 96 4.92 11.14 0.36
N VAL A 97 4.27 10.75 1.44
CA VAL A 97 4.25 9.39 1.99
C VAL A 97 2.90 8.78 1.62
N VAL A 98 2.92 7.61 0.97
CA VAL A 98 1.73 6.88 0.51
C VAL A 98 1.70 5.52 1.17
N ASN A 99 0.64 5.31 1.92
CA ASN A 99 0.56 4.35 2.97
C ASN A 99 -0.54 3.34 2.68
N VAL A 100 -0.24 2.07 2.37
CA VAL A 100 -1.29 1.11 1.95
C VAL A 100 -1.80 0.28 3.14
N SER A 101 -2.96 0.68 3.66
CA SER A 101 -3.75 -0.09 4.63
C SER A 101 -4.63 -1.13 3.90
N SER A 102 -5.79 -1.47 4.48
CA SER A 102 -6.75 -2.42 3.96
C SER A 102 -8.11 -2.14 4.58
N MET A 103 -9.17 -2.41 3.82
CA MET A 103 -10.52 -2.52 4.31
C MET A 103 -10.64 -3.37 5.60
N THR A 104 -9.80 -4.39 5.74
CA THR A 104 -9.81 -5.23 6.94
C THR A 104 -9.40 -4.50 8.23
N GLY A 105 -8.64 -3.40 8.12
CA GLY A 105 -8.34 -2.52 9.25
C GLY A 105 -9.56 -1.75 9.76
N TRP A 106 -10.56 -1.52 8.91
CA TRP A 106 -11.87 -0.98 9.29
C TRP A 106 -12.89 -2.07 9.60
N ARG A 107 -12.83 -3.21 8.90
CA ARG A 107 -13.73 -4.37 9.03
C ARG A 107 -12.94 -5.66 9.29
N PRO A 108 -12.70 -6.03 10.55
CA PRO A 108 -11.88 -7.19 10.85
C PRO A 108 -12.52 -8.48 10.32
N LEU A 109 -11.68 -9.34 9.75
CA LEU A 109 -12.07 -10.68 9.32
C LEU A 109 -11.61 -11.71 10.36
N PRO A 110 -12.46 -12.68 10.74
CA PRO A 110 -12.09 -13.72 11.69
C PRO A 110 -10.98 -14.62 11.12
N TYR A 111 -10.27 -15.30 12.02
CA TYR A 111 -9.18 -16.26 11.71
C TYR A 111 -7.89 -15.69 11.10
N ILE A 112 -7.81 -14.37 10.88
CA ILE A 112 -6.60 -13.69 10.41
C ILE A 112 -6.25 -12.44 11.25
N SER A 113 -6.62 -12.41 12.54
CA SER A 113 -6.66 -11.21 13.40
C SER A 113 -5.41 -10.32 13.39
N ALA A 114 -4.22 -10.90 13.19
CA ALA A 114 -2.97 -10.15 13.09
C ALA A 114 -3.00 -9.13 11.94
N TYR A 115 -3.49 -9.53 10.77
CA TYR A 115 -3.51 -8.69 9.57
C TYR A 115 -4.43 -7.46 9.68
N PRO A 116 -5.74 -7.62 10.04
CA PRO A 116 -6.61 -6.49 10.36
C PRO A 116 -6.01 -5.54 11.40
N ALA A 117 -5.41 -6.06 12.48
CA ALA A 117 -4.83 -5.24 13.53
C ALA A 117 -3.65 -4.38 13.02
N SER A 118 -2.73 -4.98 12.26
CA SER A 118 -1.61 -4.24 11.66
C SER A 118 -2.09 -3.17 10.67
N LYS A 119 -3.09 -3.51 9.83
CA LYS A 119 -3.65 -2.55 8.86
C LYS A 119 -4.41 -1.42 9.56
N ALA A 120 -5.13 -1.70 10.64
CA ALA A 120 -5.76 -0.68 11.48
C ALA A 120 -4.72 0.26 12.12
N ALA A 121 -3.61 -0.28 12.64
CA ALA A 121 -2.51 0.52 13.18
C ALA A 121 -1.91 1.45 12.12
N ILE A 122 -1.65 0.94 10.91
CA ILE A 122 -1.15 1.74 9.79
C ILE A 122 -2.11 2.88 9.43
N SER A 123 -3.42 2.60 9.31
CA SER A 123 -4.38 3.64 8.96
C SER A 123 -4.50 4.70 10.06
N PHE A 124 -4.56 4.27 11.32
CA PHE A 124 -4.70 5.19 12.44
C PHE A 124 -3.46 6.07 12.61
N PHE A 125 -2.27 5.46 12.52
CA PHE A 125 -1.00 6.18 12.57
C PHE A 125 -0.87 7.17 11.41
N SER A 126 -1.25 6.79 10.19
CA SER A 126 -1.20 7.67 9.02
C SER A 126 -2.14 8.86 9.16
N ASP A 127 -3.32 8.66 9.75
CA ASP A 127 -4.30 9.74 9.99
C ASP A 127 -3.73 10.76 10.98
N CYS A 128 -3.21 10.30 12.13
CA CYS A 128 -2.51 11.16 13.09
C CYS A 128 -1.35 11.93 12.46
N LEU A 129 -0.49 11.23 11.71
CA LEU A 129 0.68 11.84 11.06
C LEU A 129 0.25 12.86 10.01
N SER A 130 -0.85 12.61 9.27
CA SER A 130 -1.38 13.57 8.29
C SER A 130 -1.81 14.88 8.94
N ASP A 131 -2.41 14.82 10.13
CA ASP A 131 -2.78 16.00 10.91
C ASP A 131 -1.55 16.74 11.44
N GLU A 132 -0.52 16.03 11.91
CA GLU A 132 0.75 16.63 12.34
C GLU A 132 1.45 17.41 11.22
N PHE A 133 1.38 16.93 9.98
CA PHE A 133 2.00 17.56 8.81
C PHE A 133 1.07 18.49 8.02
N ARG A 134 -0.18 18.70 8.46
CA ARG A 134 -1.22 19.44 7.73
C ARG A 134 -0.82 20.86 7.31
N HIS A 135 0.02 21.51 8.11
CA HIS A 135 0.50 22.88 7.86
C HIS A 135 1.86 22.94 7.16
N THR A 136 2.36 21.81 6.67
CA THR A 136 3.61 21.70 5.92
C THR A 136 3.33 21.33 4.46
N ASN A 137 4.39 21.26 3.65
CA ASN A 137 4.33 20.75 2.28
C ASN A 137 4.71 19.27 2.19
N VAL A 138 4.77 18.57 3.33
CA VAL A 138 4.88 17.11 3.40
C VAL A 138 3.47 16.54 3.49
N ARG A 139 3.12 15.62 2.58
CA ARG A 139 1.79 15.01 2.53
C ARG A 139 1.85 13.56 2.99
N ILE A 140 1.02 13.21 3.95
CA ILE A 140 0.81 11.82 4.35
C ILE A 140 -0.56 11.39 3.81
N GLN A 141 -0.59 10.34 3.00
CA GLN A 141 -1.81 9.79 2.42
C GLN A 141 -1.89 8.30 2.69
N CYS A 142 -2.97 7.83 3.31
CA CYS A 142 -3.28 6.41 3.44
C CYS A 142 -4.34 5.96 2.43
N LEU A 143 -3.98 4.94 1.67
CA LEU A 143 -4.87 4.18 0.81
C LEU A 143 -5.48 3.02 1.60
N ILE A 144 -6.81 2.93 1.61
CA ILE A 144 -7.59 1.85 2.25
C ILE A 144 -8.32 1.03 1.17
N PRO A 145 -7.60 0.20 0.40
CA PRO A 145 -8.21 -0.58 -0.67
C PRO A 145 -9.26 -1.58 -0.15
N MET A 146 -10.31 -1.76 -0.94
CA MET A 146 -11.19 -2.93 -0.90
C MET A 146 -10.57 -4.08 -1.72
N LEU A 147 -11.40 -4.93 -2.32
CA LEU A 147 -10.91 -6.04 -3.12
C LEU A 147 -10.30 -5.53 -4.44
N VAL A 148 -8.99 -5.75 -4.57
CA VAL A 148 -8.21 -5.58 -5.81
C VAL A 148 -7.79 -6.96 -6.28
N ALA A 149 -8.05 -7.30 -7.53
CA ALA A 149 -7.76 -8.61 -8.10
C ALA A 149 -6.25 -8.82 -8.27
N THR A 150 -5.61 -9.23 -7.19
CA THR A 150 -4.20 -9.57 -7.13
C THR A 150 -4.06 -11.04 -6.81
N LYS A 151 -2.93 -11.63 -7.18
CA LYS A 151 -2.56 -12.99 -6.75
C LYS A 151 -2.58 -13.16 -5.22
N VAL A 152 -2.40 -12.06 -4.48
CA VAL A 152 -2.44 -12.04 -3.00
C VAL A 152 -3.86 -12.26 -2.49
N ALA A 153 -4.87 -11.74 -3.18
CA ALA A 153 -6.27 -11.94 -2.85
C ALA A 153 -6.82 -13.30 -3.33
N SER A 154 -5.97 -14.19 -3.87
CA SER A 154 -6.37 -15.46 -4.50
C SER A 154 -7.50 -15.30 -5.52
N TYR A 155 -7.53 -14.16 -6.22
CA TYR A 155 -8.59 -13.79 -7.14
C TYR A 155 -8.02 -13.67 -8.56
N ASP A 156 -8.71 -14.23 -9.55
CA ASP A 156 -8.29 -14.15 -10.94
C ASP A 156 -8.62 -12.74 -11.51
N VAL A 157 -7.68 -12.12 -12.23
CA VAL A 157 -7.92 -10.86 -12.95
C VAL A 157 -9.05 -11.00 -13.98
N HIS A 158 -9.30 -12.20 -14.50
CA HIS A 158 -10.40 -12.47 -15.41
C HIS A 158 -11.78 -12.45 -14.73
N GLU A 159 -11.83 -12.59 -13.40
CA GLU A 159 -13.04 -12.39 -12.60
C GLU A 159 -13.21 -10.90 -12.18
N ALA A 160 -12.18 -10.09 -12.42
CA ALA A 160 -12.08 -8.69 -12.02
C ALA A 160 -12.66 -7.75 -13.06
N ASN A 161 -14.00 -7.70 -13.15
CA ASN A 161 -14.68 -6.60 -13.84
C ASN A 161 -16.14 -6.47 -13.39
N ASN A 162 -16.38 -6.65 -12.10
CA ASN A 162 -17.70 -6.47 -11.49
C ASN A 162 -17.69 -5.24 -10.56
N LEU A 163 -18.86 -4.87 -10.05
CA LEU A 163 -19.03 -3.64 -9.28
C LEU A 163 -18.11 -3.52 -8.04
N PHE A 164 -17.61 -4.65 -7.52
CA PHE A 164 -16.88 -4.71 -6.25
C PHE A 164 -15.43 -5.17 -6.36
N VAL A 165 -14.95 -5.50 -7.57
CA VAL A 165 -13.57 -5.94 -7.78
C VAL A 165 -12.91 -5.12 -8.89
N VAL A 166 -11.75 -4.54 -8.56
CA VAL A 166 -11.00 -3.67 -9.47
C VAL A 166 -9.66 -4.32 -9.85
N THR A 167 -9.23 -4.15 -11.10
CA THR A 167 -7.89 -4.61 -11.52
C THR A 167 -6.78 -3.76 -10.89
N PRO A 168 -5.59 -4.32 -10.65
CA PRO A 168 -4.46 -3.58 -10.08
C PRO A 168 -4.08 -2.34 -10.90
N GLU A 169 -4.11 -2.42 -12.22
CA GLU A 169 -3.75 -1.32 -13.12
C GLU A 169 -4.75 -0.17 -13.04
N ASN A 170 -6.04 -0.49 -12.98
CA ASN A 170 -7.08 0.53 -12.85
C ASN A 170 -7.07 1.16 -11.46
N TYR A 171 -6.83 0.36 -10.41
CA TYR A 171 -6.65 0.86 -9.05
C TYR A 171 -5.44 1.80 -8.97
N ALA A 172 -4.26 1.37 -9.42
CA ALA A 172 -3.04 2.18 -9.39
C ALA A 172 -3.21 3.50 -10.15
N ARG A 173 -3.84 3.47 -11.34
CA ARG A 173 -4.12 4.67 -12.13
C ARG A 173 -4.97 5.69 -11.37
N GLN A 174 -6.02 5.24 -10.68
CA GLN A 174 -6.89 6.12 -9.91
C GLN A 174 -6.20 6.62 -8.63
N ALA A 175 -5.48 5.74 -7.93
CA ALA A 175 -4.73 6.09 -6.72
C ALA A 175 -3.68 7.17 -7.01
N VAL A 176 -2.91 7.04 -8.09
CA VAL A 176 -1.92 8.05 -8.52
C VAL A 176 -2.58 9.40 -8.83
N ARG A 177 -3.79 9.41 -9.41
CA ARG A 177 -4.54 10.66 -9.66
C ARG A 177 -5.02 11.35 -8.39
N ALA A 178 -5.23 10.57 -7.31
CA ALA A 178 -5.63 11.07 -6.00
C ALA A 178 -4.44 11.48 -5.12
N LEU A 179 -3.20 11.22 -5.56
CA LEU A 179 -1.99 11.46 -4.79
C LEU A 179 -1.92 12.89 -4.25
N GLY A 180 -1.76 13.02 -2.93
CA GLY A 180 -1.63 14.30 -2.23
C GLY A 180 -2.90 15.15 -2.16
N ARG A 181 -4.06 14.67 -2.63
CA ARG A 181 -5.34 15.40 -2.59
C ARG A 181 -6.19 15.10 -1.37
N PHE A 182 -6.04 13.90 -0.81
CA PHE A 182 -6.83 13.40 0.31
C PHE A 182 -5.91 12.63 1.26
N GLU A 183 -6.11 12.78 2.55
CA GLU A 183 -5.31 12.12 3.59
C GLU A 183 -5.70 10.65 3.72
N MET A 184 -7.01 10.35 3.78
CA MET A 184 -7.53 8.98 3.90
C MET A 184 -8.50 8.70 2.74
N ILE A 185 -8.18 7.75 1.87
CA ILE A 185 -9.01 7.41 0.70
C ILE A 185 -8.93 5.94 0.34
N THR A 186 -9.94 5.38 -0.31
CA THR A 186 -9.89 3.98 -0.75
C THR A 186 -8.98 3.72 -1.94
N GLY A 187 -8.59 4.78 -2.68
CA GLY A 187 -7.73 4.71 -3.87
C GLY A 187 -8.47 4.60 -5.20
N CYS A 188 -9.77 4.29 -5.22
CA CYS A 188 -10.57 4.33 -6.44
C CYS A 188 -12.07 4.56 -6.19
N ILE A 189 -12.77 5.11 -7.18
CA ILE A 189 -14.18 5.49 -7.03
C ILE A 189 -15.10 4.29 -6.77
N GLN A 190 -14.77 3.12 -7.33
CA GLN A 190 -15.54 1.89 -7.10
C GLN A 190 -15.53 1.52 -5.62
N HIS A 191 -14.37 1.61 -4.99
CA HIS A 191 -14.21 1.31 -3.57
C HIS A 191 -14.88 2.37 -2.69
N ASP A 192 -14.83 3.65 -3.06
CA ASP A 192 -15.56 4.73 -2.36
C ASP A 192 -17.07 4.49 -2.34
N ILE A 193 -17.64 4.06 -3.48
CA ILE A 193 -19.05 3.68 -3.58
C ILE A 193 -19.34 2.49 -2.66
N GLN A 194 -18.49 1.46 -2.69
CA GLN A 194 -18.66 0.28 -1.86
C GLN A 194 -18.67 0.60 -0.36
N VAL A 195 -17.75 1.45 0.11
CA VAL A 195 -17.70 1.91 1.50
C VAL A 195 -18.99 2.63 1.90
N LYS A 196 -19.50 3.52 1.03
CA LYS A 196 -20.77 4.22 1.28
C LYS A 196 -21.95 3.27 1.39
N VAL A 197 -22.03 2.27 0.51
CA VAL A 197 -23.10 1.26 0.53
C VAL A 197 -23.06 0.45 1.82
N ILE A 198 -21.89 -0.07 2.22
CA ILE A 198 -21.70 -0.83 3.47
C ILE A 198 -22.11 0.03 4.67
N SER A 199 -21.59 1.25 4.76
CA SER A 199 -21.88 2.16 5.88
C SER A 199 -23.38 2.53 5.97
N ALA A 200 -24.04 2.71 4.84
CA ALA A 200 -25.46 3.02 4.79
C ALA A 200 -26.34 1.83 5.19
N HIS A 201 -25.96 0.61 4.78
CA HIS A 201 -26.65 -0.61 5.18
C HIS A 201 -26.56 -0.80 6.70
N GLU A 202 -25.38 -0.64 7.28
CA GLU A 202 -25.19 -0.80 8.73
C GLU A 202 -25.99 0.18 9.55
N LYS A 203 -26.01 1.47 9.17
CA LYS A 203 -26.84 2.47 9.86
C LYS A 203 -28.33 2.11 9.88
N ARG A 204 -28.81 1.31 8.91
CA ARG A 204 -30.19 0.83 8.86
C ARG A 204 -30.41 -0.44 9.68
N CYS A 205 -29.37 -1.26 9.83
CA CYS A 205 -29.46 -2.57 10.48
C CYS A 205 -28.93 -2.57 11.93
N SER A 206 -28.30 -1.48 12.38
CA SER A 206 -27.99 -1.27 13.79
C SER A 206 -29.30 -1.09 14.58
N PRO A 207 -29.52 -1.89 15.65
CA PRO A 207 -30.72 -1.83 16.47
C PRO A 207 -30.85 -0.53 17.27
#